data_AF-A0A2K8ZAR2-F1
#
_entry.id   AF-A0A2K8ZAR2-F1
#
_cell.length_a   1.000
_cell.length_b   1.000
_cell.length_c   1.000
_cell.angle_alpha   90.00
_cell.angle_beta   90.00
_cell.angle_gamma   90.00
#
_symmetry.space_group_name_H-M   'P 1'
#
loop_
_entity.id
_entity.type
_entity.pdbx_description
1 polymer ?
#
loop_
_entity_poly.entity_id
_entity_poly.type
_entity_poly.pdbx_seq_one_letter_code
_entity_poly.pdbx_strand_id
1 'polypeptide(L)'
;MTKSPYFRRKLVVNKVEVVVGGVFSINKKYYDAVHGMNESFKRCEDFDFGLRFAQKGIFLTRLNETIVNHHTVSCMSYSRMKTMMLSGDFFYVGLLDRKHIANRCFLKILFRNSYSALFLLFCLLLIPFVRFNGIFPYIILLLVRSFFQVVSIKHHFGNFFSFF
;
A
#
# COMPACT_ATOMS: atom_id res chain seq x y z
N MET A 1 22.95 -0.41 -10.40
CA MET A 1 21.48 -0.48 -10.32
C MET A 1 21.03 0.07 -8.97
N THR A 2 20.45 1.26 -8.94
CA THR A 2 19.79 1.80 -7.74
C THR A 2 18.56 0.94 -7.41
N LYS A 3 18.54 0.31 -6.22
CA LYS A 3 17.39 -0.48 -5.77
C LYS A 3 16.16 0.43 -5.71
N SER A 4 15.12 0.08 -6.44
CA SER A 4 13.83 0.75 -6.34
C SER A 4 13.32 0.80 -4.89
N PRO A 5 12.58 1.84 -4.47
CA PRO A 5 12.25 2.12 -3.07
C PRO A 5 11.41 1.03 -2.36
N TYR A 6 10.87 0.06 -3.11
CA TYR A 6 10.07 -1.05 -2.61
C TYR A 6 10.86 -2.34 -2.34
N PHE A 7 12.15 -2.41 -2.68
CA PHE A 7 12.99 -3.55 -2.31
C PHE A 7 13.28 -3.52 -0.81
N ARG A 8 12.60 -4.40 -0.06
CA ARG A 8 12.87 -4.59 1.37
C ARG A 8 14.28 -5.15 1.56
N ARG A 9 14.94 -4.74 2.65
CA ARG A 9 16.21 -5.35 3.09
C ARG A 9 15.97 -6.84 3.42
N LYS A 10 17.01 -7.65 3.23
CA LYS A 10 17.00 -9.05 3.67
C LYS A 10 16.80 -9.08 5.19
N LEU A 11 15.97 -10.00 5.65
CA LEU A 11 15.72 -10.19 7.08
C LEU A 11 16.93 -10.90 7.72
N VAL A 12 17.27 -10.52 8.95
CA VAL A 12 18.27 -11.21 9.76
C VAL A 12 17.60 -12.29 10.61
N VAL A 13 16.40 -11.99 11.13
CA VAL A 13 15.57 -12.89 11.94
C VAL A 13 14.18 -13.01 11.36
N ASN A 14 13.51 -14.11 11.65
CA ASN A 14 12.12 -14.33 11.27
C ASN A 14 11.22 -13.23 11.82
N LYS A 15 10.18 -12.86 11.07
CA LYS A 15 9.30 -11.76 11.42
C LYS A 15 7.84 -12.13 11.22
N VAL A 16 7.00 -11.73 12.16
CA VAL A 16 5.55 -11.81 12.01
C VAL A 16 5.06 -10.70 11.08
N GLU A 17 4.34 -11.07 10.02
CA GLU A 17 3.69 -10.15 9.09
C GLU A 17 2.17 -10.40 9.03
N VAL A 18 1.43 -9.31 8.84
CA VAL A 18 -0.04 -9.29 8.75
C VAL A 18 -0.52 -9.60 7.33
N VAL A 19 0.29 -9.24 6.34
CA VAL A 19 -0.09 -9.26 4.93
C VAL A 19 0.72 -10.34 4.22
N VAL A 20 0.08 -11.02 3.29
CA VAL A 20 0.70 -12.04 2.44
C VAL A 20 1.28 -11.39 1.18
N GLY A 21 2.35 -11.96 0.63
CA GLY A 21 2.83 -11.60 -0.71
C GLY A 21 2.48 -12.67 -1.74
N GLY A 22 3.05 -12.59 -2.94
CA GLY A 22 2.76 -13.54 -4.02
C GLY A 22 3.30 -14.97 -3.82
N VAL A 23 4.09 -15.24 -2.77
CA VAL A 23 4.65 -16.57 -2.48
C VAL A 23 4.57 -16.86 -0.99
N PHE A 24 3.93 -17.96 -0.63
CA PHE A 24 3.81 -18.46 0.74
C PHE A 24 3.41 -19.93 0.73
N SER A 25 3.55 -20.59 1.89
CA SER A 25 3.03 -21.94 2.14
C SER A 25 2.03 -21.88 3.28
N ILE A 26 0.93 -22.62 3.15
CA ILE A 26 -0.16 -22.63 4.13
C ILE A 26 -0.76 -24.03 4.24
N ASN A 27 -1.14 -24.42 5.45
CA ASN A 27 -1.93 -25.63 5.63
C ASN A 27 -3.35 -25.41 5.07
N LYS A 28 -3.86 -26.38 4.30
CA LYS A 28 -5.21 -26.35 3.71
C LYS A 28 -6.31 -25.97 4.72
N LYS A 29 -6.22 -26.45 5.96
CA LYS A 29 -7.17 -26.08 7.03
C LYS A 29 -7.32 -24.57 7.22
N TYR A 30 -6.21 -23.82 7.18
CA TYR A 30 -6.24 -22.37 7.34
C TYR A 30 -6.77 -21.68 6.08
N TYR A 31 -6.39 -22.17 4.90
CA TYR A 31 -6.93 -21.68 3.62
C TYR A 31 -8.46 -21.79 3.57
N ASP A 32 -8.98 -22.95 3.95
CA ASP A 32 -10.42 -23.22 3.98
C ASP A 32 -11.14 -22.39 5.07
N ALA A 33 -10.48 -22.12 6.20
CA ALA A 33 -11.03 -21.32 7.30
C ALA A 33 -11.30 -19.85 6.94
N VAL A 34 -10.70 -19.33 5.86
CA VAL A 34 -11.00 -18.01 5.30
C VAL A 34 -11.77 -18.11 3.98
N HIS A 35 -12.11 -19.30 3.50
CA HIS A 35 -12.73 -19.55 2.19
C HIS A 35 -11.85 -19.13 1.00
N GLY A 36 -10.53 -19.33 1.11
CA GLY A 36 -9.59 -19.11 0.02
C GLY A 36 -9.45 -17.66 -0.46
N MET A 37 -9.00 -17.47 -1.71
CA MET A 37 -8.85 -16.15 -2.33
C MET A 37 -10.22 -15.58 -2.74
N ASN A 38 -10.36 -14.26 -2.63
CA ASN A 38 -11.62 -13.59 -2.92
C ASN A 38 -11.68 -13.18 -4.40
N GLU A 39 -12.54 -13.83 -5.17
CA GLU A 39 -12.67 -13.66 -6.62
C GLU A 39 -13.12 -12.25 -7.05
N SER A 40 -13.70 -11.46 -6.12
CA SER A 40 -14.04 -10.06 -6.40
C SER A 40 -12.82 -9.16 -6.56
N PHE A 41 -11.61 -9.62 -6.18
CA PHE A 41 -10.37 -8.89 -6.36
C PHE A 41 -9.58 -9.44 -7.55
N LYS A 42 -9.28 -8.54 -8.50
CA LYS A 42 -8.26 -8.76 -9.54
C LYS A 42 -6.88 -8.24 -9.13
N ARG A 43 -6.87 -7.38 -8.11
CA ARG A 43 -5.69 -6.75 -7.51
C ARG A 43 -5.89 -6.71 -6.00
N CYS A 44 -4.80 -6.76 -5.24
CA CYS A 44 -4.82 -6.73 -3.78
C CYS A 44 -5.48 -7.96 -3.14
N GLU A 45 -5.62 -9.06 -3.88
CA GLU A 45 -6.17 -10.31 -3.38
C GLU A 45 -5.33 -10.88 -2.22
N ASP A 46 -4.01 -10.74 -2.30
CA ASP A 46 -3.03 -11.11 -1.28
C ASP A 46 -3.19 -10.30 0.01
N PHE A 47 -3.47 -8.99 -0.13
CA PHE A 47 -3.80 -8.10 0.98
C PHE A 47 -5.12 -8.49 1.65
N ASP A 48 -6.20 -8.67 0.88
CA ASP A 48 -7.50 -9.10 1.41
C ASP A 48 -7.37 -10.42 2.17
N PHE A 49 -6.66 -11.39 1.57
CA PHE A 49 -6.44 -12.70 2.14
C PHE A 49 -5.68 -12.64 3.47
N GLY A 50 -4.57 -11.90 3.54
CA GLY A 50 -3.81 -11.72 4.78
C GLY A 50 -4.60 -11.03 5.88
N LEU A 51 -5.39 -10.01 5.53
CA LEU A 51 -6.22 -9.28 6.48
C LEU A 51 -7.34 -10.13 7.07
N ARG A 52 -7.93 -11.04 6.28
CA ARG A 52 -8.91 -12.04 6.77
C ARG A 52 -8.29 -13.03 7.76
N PHE A 53 -7.03 -13.43 7.57
CA PHE A 53 -6.31 -14.20 8.60
C PHE A 53 -6.05 -13.39 9.86
N ALA A 54 -5.60 -12.15 9.71
CA ALA A 54 -5.30 -11.28 10.84
C ALA A 54 -6.54 -11.00 11.69
N GLN A 55 -7.74 -10.91 11.10
CA GLN A 55 -9.01 -10.81 11.83
C GLN A 55 -9.28 -12.04 12.71
N LYS A 56 -8.81 -13.22 12.31
CA LYS A 56 -8.89 -14.46 13.08
C LYS A 56 -7.70 -14.68 14.02
N GLY A 57 -6.82 -13.69 14.16
CA GLY A 57 -5.61 -13.79 14.99
C GLY A 57 -4.54 -14.72 14.41
N ILE A 58 -4.65 -15.08 13.14
CA ILE A 58 -3.67 -15.91 12.43
C ILE A 58 -2.73 -14.97 11.67
N PHE A 59 -1.43 -15.13 11.87
CA PHE A 59 -0.41 -14.27 11.27
C PHE A 59 0.60 -15.09 10.47
N LEU A 60 1.25 -14.43 9.53
CA LEU A 60 2.27 -15.06 8.71
C LEU A 60 3.63 -14.90 9.36
N THR A 61 4.44 -15.95 9.25
CA THR A 61 5.86 -15.88 9.61
C THR A 61 6.67 -15.73 8.34
N ARG A 62 7.28 -14.57 8.15
CA ARG A 62 8.25 -14.36 7.09
C ARG A 62 9.61 -14.86 7.54
N LEU A 63 10.11 -15.87 6.83
CA LEU A 63 11.41 -16.46 7.09
C LEU A 63 12.54 -15.51 6.67
N ASN A 64 13.65 -15.55 7.40
CA ASN A 64 14.88 -14.84 7.05
C ASN A 64 15.63 -15.50 5.86
N GLU A 65 15.39 -16.79 5.65
CA GLU A 65 15.91 -17.56 4.53
C GLU A 65 15.17 -17.26 3.23
N THR A 66 15.90 -17.35 2.12
CA THR A 66 15.35 -17.10 0.79
C THR A 66 14.76 -18.39 0.22
N ILE A 67 13.44 -18.43 0.12
CA ILE A 67 12.71 -19.57 -0.45
C ILE A 67 12.60 -19.43 -1.98
N VAL A 68 12.38 -18.20 -2.47
CA VAL A 68 12.17 -17.91 -3.90
C VAL A 68 12.86 -16.60 -4.27
N ASN A 69 13.47 -16.59 -5.46
CA ASN A 69 13.96 -15.37 -6.10
C ASN A 69 12.97 -14.95 -7.21
N HIS A 70 12.21 -13.88 -6.97
CA HIS A 70 11.20 -13.40 -7.90
C HIS A 70 11.74 -12.27 -8.78
N HIS A 71 11.64 -12.42 -10.10
CA HIS A 71 11.98 -11.34 -11.02
C HIS A 71 10.89 -10.26 -10.98
N THR A 72 11.22 -9.08 -10.43
CA THR A 72 10.28 -7.96 -10.30
C THR A 72 10.62 -6.85 -11.29
N VAL A 73 9.70 -6.55 -12.20
CA VAL A 73 9.78 -5.37 -13.07
C VAL A 73 9.38 -4.13 -12.28
N SER A 74 10.13 -3.04 -12.46
CA SER A 74 9.82 -1.76 -11.80
C SER A 74 8.38 -1.33 -12.07
N CYS A 75 7.60 -1.14 -10.99
CA CYS A 75 6.21 -0.69 -11.08
C CYS A 75 6.08 0.83 -11.30
N MET A 76 7.19 1.56 -11.41
CA MET A 76 7.21 3.03 -11.47
C MET A 76 7.13 3.59 -12.90
N SER A 77 6.73 2.79 -13.90
CA SER A 77 6.58 3.31 -15.25
C SER A 77 5.29 4.11 -15.39
N TYR A 78 5.41 5.32 -15.95
CA TYR A 78 4.27 6.20 -16.24
C TYR A 78 3.20 5.50 -17.08
N SER A 79 3.63 4.74 -18.10
CA SER A 79 2.73 3.96 -18.95
C SER A 79 1.86 3.00 -18.14
N ARG A 80 2.45 2.28 -17.19
CA ARG A 80 1.73 1.34 -16.33
C ARG A 80 0.78 2.04 -15.38
N MET A 81 1.17 3.17 -14.79
CA MET A 81 0.27 3.97 -13.96
C MET A 81 -0.95 4.47 -14.76
N LYS A 82 -0.72 4.97 -15.98
CA LYS A 82 -1.80 5.40 -16.88
C LYS A 82 -2.73 4.23 -17.22
N THR A 83 -2.18 3.07 -17.55
CA THR A 83 -2.98 1.86 -17.81
C THR A 83 -3.80 1.47 -16.58
N MET A 84 -3.21 1.46 -15.39
CA MET A 84 -3.94 1.15 -14.14
C MET A 84 -5.08 2.13 -13.86
N MET A 85 -4.91 3.41 -14.23
CA MET A 85 -5.96 4.41 -14.10
C MET A 85 -7.12 4.15 -15.05
N LEU A 86 -6.81 3.88 -16.32
CA LEU A 86 -7.80 3.60 -17.36
C LEU A 86 -8.50 2.25 -17.18
N SER A 87 -7.81 1.24 -16.64
CA SER A 87 -8.39 -0.08 -16.38
C SER A 87 -9.23 -0.15 -15.10
N GLY A 88 -9.23 0.92 -14.29
CA GLY A 88 -9.93 0.94 -13.01
C GLY A 88 -9.23 0.11 -11.92
N ASP A 89 -7.96 -0.26 -12.09
CA ASP A 89 -7.21 -1.06 -11.11
C ASP A 89 -7.15 -0.35 -9.74
N PHE A 90 -7.22 0.98 -9.71
CA PHE A 90 -7.26 1.77 -8.47
C PHE A 90 -8.53 1.52 -7.63
N PHE A 91 -9.65 1.13 -8.24
CA PHE A 91 -10.89 0.87 -7.49
C PHE A 91 -10.76 -0.33 -6.55
N TYR A 92 -9.86 -1.29 -6.83
CA TYR A 92 -9.60 -2.41 -5.93
C TYR A 92 -8.98 -1.98 -4.60
N VAL A 93 -8.22 -0.88 -4.57
CA VAL A 93 -7.70 -0.31 -3.32
C VAL A 93 -8.87 0.23 -2.48
N GLY A 94 -9.80 0.97 -3.09
CA GLY A 94 -11.01 1.42 -2.41
C GLY A 94 -11.93 0.27 -1.95
N LEU A 95 -12.01 -0.81 -2.73
CA LEU A 95 -12.74 -2.02 -2.34
C LEU A 95 -12.09 -2.70 -1.12
N LEU A 96 -10.76 -2.78 -1.10
CA LEU A 96 -9.99 -3.31 0.04
C LEU A 96 -10.25 -2.47 1.29
N ASP A 97 -10.14 -1.14 1.17
CA ASP A 97 -10.41 -0.19 2.25
C ASP A 97 -11.82 -0.40 2.80
N ARG A 98 -12.84 -0.45 1.93
CA ARG A 98 -14.24 -0.65 2.31
C ARG A 98 -14.45 -1.96 3.09
N LYS A 99 -13.83 -3.06 2.66
CA LYS A 99 -14.00 -4.37 3.31
C LYS A 99 -13.28 -4.46 4.66
N HIS A 100 -12.16 -3.75 4.82
CA HIS A 100 -11.27 -3.92 5.98
C HIS A 100 -11.16 -2.67 6.88
N ILE A 101 -11.94 -1.62 6.67
CA ILE A 101 -11.83 -0.38 7.46
C ILE A 101 -11.99 -0.61 8.97
N ALA A 102 -12.79 -1.58 9.39
CA ALA A 102 -12.97 -1.95 10.80
C ALA A 102 -11.87 -2.90 11.34
N ASN A 103 -10.99 -3.41 10.48
CA ASN A 103 -9.90 -4.30 10.86
C ASN A 103 -8.77 -3.50 11.52
N ARG A 104 -8.51 -3.74 12.81
CA ARG A 104 -7.45 -3.04 13.58
C ARG A 104 -6.07 -3.19 12.96
N CYS A 105 -5.77 -4.34 12.37
CA CYS A 105 -4.50 -4.56 11.69
C CYS A 105 -4.41 -3.73 10.40
N PHE A 106 -5.52 -3.59 9.69
CA PHE A 106 -5.62 -2.77 8.48
C PHE A 106 -5.49 -1.28 8.79
N LEU A 107 -6.11 -0.79 9.87
CA LEU A 107 -6.03 0.63 10.24
C LEU A 107 -4.58 1.12 10.35
N LYS A 108 -3.69 0.33 10.95
CA LYS A 108 -2.24 0.68 11.02
C LYS A 108 -1.62 0.83 9.62
N ILE A 109 -2.03 0.01 8.67
CA ILE A 109 -1.56 0.05 7.27
C ILE A 109 -2.17 1.27 6.56
N LEU A 110 -3.46 1.51 6.74
CA LEU A 110 -4.20 2.64 6.17
C LEU A 110 -3.58 3.98 6.61
N PHE A 111 -3.37 4.17 7.92
CA PHE A 111 -2.73 5.39 8.44
C PHE A 111 -1.33 5.60 7.89
N ARG A 112 -0.54 4.52 7.75
CA ARG A 112 0.83 4.62 7.22
C ARG A 112 0.87 4.92 5.72
N ASN A 113 0.01 4.29 4.93
CA ASN A 113 0.07 4.36 3.48
C ASN A 113 -0.72 5.56 2.93
N SER A 114 -1.80 5.95 3.60
CA SER A 114 -2.77 6.93 3.12
C SER A 114 -2.83 8.19 4.00
N TYR A 115 -1.77 8.49 4.77
CA TYR A 115 -1.73 9.64 5.69
C TYR A 115 -2.06 10.98 5.00
N SER A 116 -1.63 11.20 3.76
CA SER A 116 -1.93 12.44 3.03
C SER A 116 -3.41 12.55 2.68
N ALA A 117 -4.05 11.46 2.28
CA ALA A 117 -5.48 11.43 1.99
C ALA A 117 -6.31 11.61 3.26
N LEU A 118 -5.90 10.98 4.37
CA LEU A 118 -6.53 11.16 5.67
C LEU A 118 -6.38 12.60 6.18
N PHE A 119 -5.22 13.21 5.95
CA PHE A 119 -4.98 14.61 6.30
C PHE A 119 -5.81 15.58 5.44
N LEU A 120 -5.99 15.27 4.15
CA LEU A 120 -6.93 16.00 3.30
C LEU A 120 -8.35 15.90 3.84
N LEU A 121 -8.83 14.69 4.17
CA LEU A 121 -10.16 14.49 4.74
C LEU A 121 -10.33 15.32 6.03
N PHE A 122 -9.33 15.33 6.90
CA PHE A 122 -9.33 16.17 8.10
C PHE A 122 -9.41 17.66 7.77
N CYS A 123 -8.62 18.14 6.80
CA CYS A 123 -8.69 19.54 6.35
C CYS A 123 -10.06 19.91 5.75
N LEU A 124 -10.68 19.01 4.98
CA LEU A 124 -12.03 19.20 4.43
C LEU A 124 -13.09 19.31 5.54
N LEU A 125 -12.97 18.50 6.60
CA LEU A 125 -13.86 18.57 7.77
C LEU A 125 -13.68 19.88 8.57
N LEU A 126 -12.53 20.55 8.44
CA LEU A 126 -12.26 21.84 9.08
C LEU A 126 -12.80 23.06 8.30
N ILE A 127 -13.12 22.90 7.01
CA ILE A 127 -13.66 23.99 6.16
C ILE A 127 -14.85 24.75 6.80
N PRO A 128 -15.87 24.10 7.40
CA PRO A 128 -16.98 24.84 8.01
C PRO A 128 -16.54 25.78 9.15
N PHE A 129 -15.41 25.51 9.80
CA PHE A 129 -14.90 26.30 10.93
C PHE A 129 -13.90 27.38 10.51
N VAL A 130 -13.02 27.07 9.56
CA VAL A 130 -11.87 27.93 9.19
C VAL A 130 -11.99 28.48 7.77
N ARG A 131 -13.12 28.22 7.09
CA ARG A 131 -13.34 28.50 5.66
C ARG A 131 -12.27 27.83 4.78
N PHE A 132 -12.01 28.39 3.60
CA PHE A 132 -11.01 27.88 2.66
C PHE A 132 -9.58 27.86 3.21
N ASN A 133 -9.28 28.62 4.29
CA ASN A 133 -7.97 28.62 4.91
C ASN A 133 -7.59 27.25 5.52
N GLY A 134 -8.59 26.39 5.80
CA GLY A 134 -8.37 25.03 6.30
C GLY A 134 -7.62 24.11 5.32
N ILE A 135 -7.50 24.47 4.04
CA ILE A 135 -6.80 23.68 3.01
C ILE A 135 -5.29 23.96 2.99
N PHE A 136 -4.83 25.14 3.44
CA PHE A 136 -3.42 25.51 3.39
C PHE A 136 -2.47 24.52 4.08
N PRO A 137 -2.79 23.97 5.28
CA PRO A 137 -1.95 22.96 5.92
C PRO A 137 -1.71 21.74 5.03
N TYR A 138 -2.73 21.29 4.29
CA TYR A 138 -2.60 20.16 3.36
C TYR A 138 -1.66 20.47 2.20
N ILE A 139 -1.76 21.66 1.62
CA ILE A 139 -0.87 22.10 0.53
C ILE A 139 0.59 22.11 1.01
N ILE A 140 0.84 22.67 2.20
CA ILE A 140 2.19 22.68 2.80
C ILE A 140 2.72 21.25 2.99
N LEU A 141 1.91 20.34 3.53
CA LEU A 141 2.28 18.93 3.71
C LEU A 141 2.63 18.25 2.38
N LEU A 142 1.87 18.52 1.31
CA LEU A 142 2.16 17.98 -0.01
C LEU A 142 3.47 18.51 -0.59
N LEU A 143 3.75 19.80 -0.45
CA LEU A 143 4.99 20.41 -0.91
C LEU A 143 6.20 19.80 -0.19
N VAL A 144 6.12 19.69 1.14
CA VAL A 144 7.17 19.06 1.97
C VAL A 144 7.40 17.62 1.55
N ARG A 145 6.32 16.83 1.39
CA ARG A 145 6.40 15.43 0.93
C ARG A 145 7.03 15.34 -0.46
N SER A 146 6.58 16.16 -1.40
CA SER A 146 7.09 16.17 -2.76
C SER A 146 8.58 16.51 -2.78
N PHE A 147 9.01 17.49 -1.99
CA PHE A 147 10.41 17.84 -1.83
C PHE A 147 11.24 16.67 -1.28
N PHE A 148 10.82 16.03 -0.19
CA PHE A 148 11.51 14.86 0.37
C PHE A 148 11.56 13.69 -0.61
N GLN A 149 10.48 13.47 -1.36
CA GLN A 149 10.43 12.44 -2.38
C GLN A 149 11.40 12.74 -3.52
N VAL A 150 11.48 13.99 -4.00
CA VAL A 150 12.46 14.42 -5.01
C VAL A 150 13.88 14.27 -4.49
N VAL A 151 14.17 14.70 -3.26
CA VAL A 151 15.50 14.51 -2.63
C VAL A 151 15.85 13.03 -2.51
N SER A 152 14.88 12.17 -2.17
CA SER A 152 15.07 10.72 -2.12
C SER A 152 15.19 10.08 -3.51
N ILE A 153 14.63 10.70 -4.57
CA ILE A 153 14.61 10.20 -5.95
C ILE A 153 15.72 10.85 -6.81
N LYS A 154 16.49 11.81 -6.29
CA LYS A 154 17.60 12.56 -6.94
C LYS A 154 18.80 11.70 -7.40
N HIS A 155 18.57 10.45 -7.81
CA HIS A 155 19.32 9.74 -8.82
C HIS A 155 18.70 9.80 -10.25
N HIS A 156 17.56 10.47 -10.49
CA HIS A 156 17.11 10.79 -11.86
C HIS A 156 16.20 12.04 -11.90
N PHE A 157 16.75 13.18 -12.34
CA PHE A 157 16.11 14.50 -12.33
C PHE A 157 15.15 14.78 -13.52
N GLY A 158 14.91 13.79 -14.38
CA GLY A 158 14.34 14.01 -15.73
C GLY A 158 12.82 14.06 -15.90
N ASN A 159 11.99 13.72 -14.90
CA ASN A 159 10.55 13.50 -15.10
C ASN A 159 9.62 14.39 -14.27
N PHE A 160 10.05 15.59 -13.88
CA PHE A 160 9.21 16.47 -13.05
C PHE A 160 8.02 17.08 -13.81
N PHE A 161 8.14 17.29 -15.13
CA PHE A 161 7.09 17.95 -15.93
C PHE A 161 5.94 17.03 -16.39
N SER A 162 5.96 15.74 -16.06
CA SER A 162 4.88 14.80 -16.41
C SER A 162 3.90 14.52 -15.26
N PHE A 163 4.05 15.24 -14.14
CA PHE A 163 3.21 15.10 -12.93
C PHE A 163 2.24 16.27 -12.69
N PHE A 164 2.23 17.27 -13.56
CA PHE A 164 1.21 18.32 -13.66
C PHE A 164 0.62 18.30 -15.07
#